data_AF-A0A972TYE7-F1
#
_entry.id   AF-A0A972TYE7-F1
#
_cell.length_a   1.000
_cell.length_b   1.000
_cell.length_c   1.000
_cell.angle_alpha   90.00
_cell.angle_beta   90.00
_cell.angle_gamma   90.00
#
_symmetry.space_group_name_H-M   'P 1'
#
loop_
_entity.id
_entity.type
_entity.pdbx_description
1 polymer ?
#
loop_
_entity_poly.entity_id
_entity_poly.type
_entity_poly.pdbx_seq_one_letter_code
_entity_poly.pdbx_strand_id
1 'polypeptide(L)'
;RFERGIDPEGVTRALDRAAQLIADLSGGTICKGYIDRYPNKLEAVTDIPLRVDRVNEILGTELSATEMEGILKALEMDVRGDEEGNYLVTPPTFRVDIFREIDLIEEIARIKGYDNIPLSLPTISAGANTGDKKNAVEDKIKKVLNGYGYSEVINYSFTTPEAANILSLPEGDEGRRFVKLRDPLSEDMSVMRTGLVYGLLETARKNIYAGNPNLRIFEAGNIFIDSGPGKLPLEREKIAALVTGSRYGKSWHFRELDSDFYDLKGSVESLLEALKISDAEFKSANDIPFLHPGRSCLVVADNKAIGFMGEIHPRVLEGIDLKQRAVVFELYLSVLVDLFSEEILYGEIARFPAVSRDVAFVVERGIRGRDMVKLAMENGEGTMLEDVSIFDVYAGKGIPEGMKSLAIRFTYRSLDRTLTDDEVNGVHDVIVAKVVENTGARIRGAGI
;
A
#
# COMPACT_ATOMS: atom_id res chain seq x y z
N ARG A 1 -18.65 -36.12 15.20
CA ARG A 1 -19.54 -36.38 16.36
C ARG A 1 -18.73 -36.28 17.64
N PHE A 2 -17.75 -37.17 17.88
CA PHE A 2 -16.86 -37.08 19.05
C PHE A 2 -16.15 -35.73 19.19
N GLU A 3 -15.56 -35.17 18.12
CA GLU A 3 -14.93 -33.83 18.16
C GLU A 3 -15.87 -32.68 18.53
N ARG A 4 -17.17 -32.81 18.23
CA ARG A 4 -18.19 -31.78 18.53
C ARG A 4 -18.83 -31.99 19.91
N GLY A 5 -18.42 -33.03 20.63
CA GLY A 5 -19.07 -33.54 21.82
C GLY A 5 -20.28 -34.42 21.50
N ILE A 6 -20.35 -35.56 22.17
CA ILE A 6 -21.56 -36.39 22.24
C ILE A 6 -22.04 -36.38 23.69
N ASP A 7 -23.32 -36.68 23.90
CA ASP A 7 -23.88 -36.81 25.25
C ASP A 7 -23.14 -37.92 26.03
N PRO A 8 -22.37 -37.56 27.07
CA PRO A 8 -21.62 -38.55 27.84
C PRO A 8 -22.53 -39.40 28.72
N GLU A 9 -23.69 -38.89 29.14
CA GLU A 9 -24.65 -39.64 29.96
C GLU A 9 -25.66 -40.43 29.09
N GLY A 10 -25.72 -40.14 27.79
CA GLY A 10 -26.57 -40.85 26.82
C GLY A 10 -26.03 -42.22 26.38
N VAL A 11 -24.80 -42.58 26.76
CA VAL A 11 -24.09 -43.79 26.29
C VAL A 11 -24.83 -45.07 26.65
N THR A 12 -25.31 -45.20 27.90
CA THR A 12 -26.02 -46.40 28.36
C THR A 12 -27.32 -46.61 27.58
N ARG A 13 -28.09 -45.54 27.36
CA ARG A 13 -29.33 -45.58 26.57
C ARG A 13 -29.05 -45.99 25.12
N ALA A 14 -27.98 -45.46 24.52
CA ALA A 14 -27.59 -45.82 23.17
C ALA A 14 -27.13 -47.29 23.08
N LEU A 15 -26.37 -47.77 24.08
CA LEU A 15 -25.91 -49.15 24.18
C LEU A 15 -27.08 -50.13 24.27
N ASP A 16 -28.03 -49.87 25.17
CA ASP A 16 -29.20 -50.73 25.36
C ASP A 16 -30.06 -50.79 24.09
N ARG A 17 -30.25 -49.65 23.41
CA ARG A 17 -30.98 -49.61 22.14
C ARG A 17 -30.26 -50.39 21.04
N ALA A 18 -28.94 -50.30 20.97
CA ALA A 18 -28.15 -51.07 20.01
C ALA A 18 -28.24 -52.58 20.29
N ALA A 19 -28.10 -52.98 21.56
CA ALA A 19 -28.20 -54.38 21.97
C ALA A 19 -29.59 -54.98 21.66
N GLN A 20 -30.66 -54.22 21.91
CA GLN A 20 -32.02 -54.59 21.54
C GLN A 20 -32.13 -54.87 20.04
N LEU A 21 -31.70 -53.92 19.20
CA LEU A 21 -31.80 -54.06 17.74
C LEU A 21 -31.00 -55.25 17.21
N ILE A 22 -29.81 -55.51 17.78
CA ILE A 22 -28.99 -56.67 17.40
C ILE A 22 -29.73 -57.98 17.72
N ALA A 23 -30.32 -58.09 18.92
CA ALA A 23 -31.06 -59.28 19.33
C ALA A 23 -32.29 -59.51 18.44
N ASP A 24 -33.09 -58.46 18.18
CA ASP A 24 -34.29 -58.52 17.36
C ASP A 24 -33.99 -58.98 15.91
N LEU A 25 -32.84 -58.56 15.34
CA LEU A 25 -32.47 -58.86 13.96
C LEU A 25 -31.75 -60.20 13.79
N SER A 26 -30.96 -60.62 14.78
CA SER A 26 -30.15 -61.84 14.69
C SER A 26 -30.77 -63.06 15.35
N GLY A 27 -31.78 -62.87 16.20
CA GLY A 27 -32.31 -63.91 17.09
C GLY A 27 -31.39 -64.24 18.28
N GLY A 28 -30.36 -63.43 18.52
CA GLY A 28 -29.46 -63.56 19.67
C GLY A 28 -30.12 -63.17 21.00
N THR A 29 -29.45 -63.47 22.12
CA THR A 29 -29.91 -63.13 23.48
C THR A 29 -29.03 -62.07 24.11
N ILE A 30 -29.63 -61.04 24.70
CA ILE A 30 -28.91 -59.97 25.40
C ILE A 30 -28.43 -60.48 26.76
N CYS A 31 -27.13 -60.31 27.05
CA CYS A 31 -26.56 -60.65 28.36
C CYS A 31 -26.96 -59.62 29.42
N LYS A 32 -27.04 -60.04 30.69
CA LYS A 32 -27.37 -59.12 31.80
C LYS A 32 -26.17 -58.27 32.19
N GLY A 33 -26.41 -56.97 32.38
CA GLY A 33 -25.42 -55.99 32.83
C GLY A 33 -24.52 -55.44 31.73
N TYR A 34 -23.69 -54.47 32.07
CA TYR A 34 -22.69 -53.86 31.18
C TYR A 34 -21.42 -53.50 31.98
N ILE A 35 -20.33 -53.29 31.25
CA ILE A 35 -19.09 -52.77 31.81
C ILE A 35 -19.04 -51.28 31.50
N ASP A 36 -19.15 -50.44 32.52
CA ASP A 36 -18.97 -48.99 32.40
C ASP A 36 -17.68 -48.54 33.08
N ARG A 37 -16.78 -47.97 32.27
CA ARG A 37 -15.46 -47.48 32.70
C ARG A 37 -15.42 -45.98 32.41
N TYR A 38 -15.89 -45.21 33.37
CA TYR A 38 -15.95 -43.75 33.29
C TYR A 38 -15.04 -43.08 34.33
N PRO A 39 -13.70 -43.19 34.18
CA PRO A 39 -12.75 -42.75 35.21
C PRO A 39 -12.70 -41.23 35.40
N ASN A 40 -12.96 -40.47 34.32
CA ASN A 40 -13.02 -39.00 34.35
C ASN A 40 -14.47 -38.58 34.11
N LYS A 41 -15.31 -38.70 35.14
CA LYS A 41 -16.71 -38.28 35.02
C LYS A 41 -16.75 -36.78 34.74
N LEU A 42 -17.45 -36.40 33.67
CA LEU A 42 -17.65 -34.98 33.36
C LEU A 42 -18.49 -34.38 34.50
N GLU A 43 -17.99 -33.31 35.13
CA GLU A 43 -18.83 -32.53 36.04
C GLU A 43 -19.88 -31.83 35.20
N ALA A 44 -21.15 -32.13 35.47
CA ALA A 44 -22.25 -31.45 34.81
C ALA A 44 -22.17 -29.96 35.14
N VAL A 45 -22.22 -29.10 34.13
CA VAL A 45 -22.39 -27.67 34.37
C VAL A 45 -23.77 -27.51 34.99
N THR A 46 -23.80 -27.03 36.22
CA THR A 46 -25.05 -26.76 36.95
C THR A 46 -25.11 -25.31 37.33
N ASP A 47 -26.33 -24.80 37.47
CA ASP A 47 -26.60 -23.50 38.10
C ASP A 47 -25.91 -22.32 37.43
N ILE A 48 -25.96 -22.27 36.10
CA ILE A 48 -25.52 -21.10 35.34
C ILE A 48 -26.49 -19.96 35.66
N PRO A 49 -26.02 -18.82 36.21
CA PRO A 49 -26.88 -17.70 36.50
C PRO A 49 -27.36 -17.05 35.19
N LEU A 50 -28.64 -16.71 35.14
CA LEU A 50 -29.27 -16.00 34.04
C LEU A 50 -30.17 -14.89 34.60
N ARG A 51 -29.84 -13.65 34.26
CA ARG A 51 -30.59 -12.46 34.68
C ARG A 51 -31.39 -11.92 33.50
N VAL A 52 -32.71 -11.83 33.64
CA VAL A 52 -33.62 -11.34 32.59
C VAL A 52 -33.20 -9.96 32.07
N ASP A 53 -32.84 -9.05 32.97
CA ASP A 53 -32.37 -7.70 32.60
C ASP A 53 -31.13 -7.75 31.70
N ARG A 54 -30.20 -8.65 32.00
CA ARG A 54 -28.96 -8.82 31.23
C ARG A 54 -29.23 -9.41 29.84
N VAL A 55 -30.19 -10.33 29.74
CA VAL A 55 -30.64 -10.86 28.44
C VAL A 55 -31.18 -9.73 27.57
N ASN A 56 -32.10 -8.92 28.11
CA ASN A 56 -32.70 -7.81 27.40
C ASN A 56 -31.71 -6.69 27.07
N GLU A 57 -30.75 -6.42 27.95
CA GLU A 57 -29.66 -5.47 27.69
C GLU A 57 -28.78 -5.92 26.51
N ILE A 58 -28.38 -7.20 26.49
CA ILE A 58 -27.51 -7.74 25.42
C ILE A 58 -28.26 -7.85 24.10
N LEU A 59 -29.51 -8.32 24.12
CA LEU A 59 -30.30 -8.52 22.90
C LEU A 59 -30.98 -7.24 22.43
N GLY A 60 -31.09 -6.21 23.25
CA GLY A 60 -31.90 -5.03 22.94
C GLY A 60 -33.39 -5.36 22.79
N THR A 61 -33.88 -6.31 23.59
CA THR A 61 -35.27 -6.82 23.56
C THR A 61 -36.02 -6.48 24.85
N GLU A 62 -37.34 -6.74 24.85
CA GLU A 62 -38.20 -6.66 26.04
C GLU A 62 -38.87 -8.01 26.30
N LEU A 63 -38.09 -9.10 26.24
CA LEU A 63 -38.59 -10.44 26.48
C LEU A 63 -38.98 -10.60 27.95
N SER A 64 -40.12 -11.25 28.19
CA SER A 64 -40.59 -11.53 29.55
C SER A 64 -39.84 -12.71 30.18
N ALA A 65 -39.74 -12.71 31.51
CA ALA A 65 -39.14 -13.82 32.26
C ALA A 65 -39.79 -15.18 31.95
N THR A 66 -41.12 -15.20 31.78
CA THR A 66 -41.90 -16.41 31.43
C THR A 66 -41.59 -16.91 30.01
N GLU A 67 -41.38 -16.00 29.07
CA GLU A 67 -41.01 -16.36 27.69
C GLU A 67 -39.60 -16.96 27.64
N MET A 68 -38.63 -16.34 28.32
CA MET A 68 -37.26 -16.86 28.42
C MET A 68 -37.24 -18.25 29.09
N GLU A 69 -37.94 -18.41 30.21
CA GLU A 69 -38.06 -19.70 30.90
C GLU A 69 -38.69 -20.77 30.01
N GLY A 70 -39.76 -20.43 29.29
CA GLY A 70 -40.43 -21.34 28.35
C GLY A 70 -39.50 -21.82 27.23
N ILE A 71 -38.68 -20.93 26.68
CA ILE A 71 -37.68 -21.27 25.67
C ILE A 71 -36.65 -22.26 26.23
N LEU A 72 -36.06 -21.97 27.40
CA LEU A 72 -35.02 -22.79 27.99
C LEU A 72 -35.54 -24.17 28.40
N LYS A 73 -36.76 -24.25 28.95
CA LYS A 73 -37.43 -25.52 29.26
C LYS A 73 -37.75 -26.33 28.01
N ALA A 74 -38.14 -25.69 26.91
CA ALA A 74 -38.35 -26.36 25.62
C ALA A 74 -37.05 -26.94 25.04
N LEU A 75 -35.90 -26.42 25.46
CA LEU A 75 -34.56 -26.93 25.14
C LEU A 75 -34.05 -27.98 26.15
N GLU A 76 -34.94 -28.51 27.00
CA GLU A 76 -34.65 -29.50 28.04
C GLU A 76 -33.68 -29.01 29.13
N MET A 77 -33.58 -27.69 29.34
CA MET A 77 -32.83 -27.14 30.46
C MET A 77 -33.67 -27.15 31.74
N ASP A 78 -33.05 -27.50 32.86
CA ASP A 78 -33.65 -27.32 34.18
C ASP A 78 -33.47 -25.86 34.61
N VAL A 79 -34.58 -25.16 34.84
CA VAL A 79 -34.61 -23.73 35.17
C VAL A 79 -35.22 -23.57 36.56
N ARG A 80 -34.42 -23.04 37.49
CA ARG A 80 -34.83 -22.76 38.88
C ARG A 80 -34.62 -21.29 39.17
N GLY A 81 -35.59 -20.58 39.72
CA GLY A 81 -35.42 -19.16 40.04
C GLY A 81 -36.60 -18.56 40.79
N ASP A 82 -36.51 -17.27 41.05
CA ASP A 82 -37.52 -16.47 41.74
C ASP A 82 -38.46 -15.74 40.77
N GLU A 83 -39.51 -15.13 41.31
CA GLU A 83 -40.45 -14.29 40.56
C GLU A 83 -39.81 -12.97 40.06
N GLU A 84 -38.59 -12.65 40.53
CA GLU A 84 -37.84 -11.44 40.18
C GLU A 84 -36.99 -11.61 38.91
N GLY A 85 -36.96 -12.80 38.30
CA GLY A 85 -36.29 -13.05 37.03
C GLY A 85 -34.80 -13.38 37.14
N ASN A 86 -34.37 -13.88 38.31
CA ASN A 86 -33.04 -14.45 38.49
C ASN A 86 -33.11 -15.98 38.43
N TYR A 87 -32.62 -16.55 37.34
CA TYR A 87 -32.61 -18.00 37.12
C TYR A 87 -31.23 -18.61 37.36
N LEU A 88 -31.24 -19.86 37.82
CA LEU A 88 -30.14 -20.82 37.78
C LEU A 88 -30.54 -21.91 36.79
N VAL A 89 -29.78 -22.02 35.72
CA VAL A 89 -30.08 -22.90 34.60
C VAL A 89 -29.06 -24.02 34.54
N THR A 90 -29.54 -25.26 34.51
CA THR A 90 -28.72 -26.45 34.32
C THR A 90 -29.02 -27.03 32.94
N PRO A 91 -28.08 -26.94 31.97
CA PRO A 91 -28.26 -27.53 30.65
C PRO A 91 -28.29 -29.06 30.72
N PRO A 92 -28.96 -29.74 29.78
CA PRO A 92 -28.91 -31.18 29.69
C PRO A 92 -27.52 -31.65 29.25
N THR A 93 -27.16 -32.88 29.59
CA THR A 93 -25.81 -33.43 29.41
C THR A 93 -25.36 -33.52 27.94
N PHE A 94 -26.31 -33.54 27.01
CA PHE A 94 -26.02 -33.49 25.57
C PHE A 94 -25.61 -32.10 25.05
N ARG A 95 -25.83 -31.03 25.84
CA ARG A 95 -25.40 -29.65 25.52
C ARG A 95 -24.02 -29.38 26.13
N VAL A 96 -23.02 -29.90 25.44
CA VAL A 96 -21.59 -29.78 25.80
C VAL A 96 -20.99 -28.41 25.47
N ASP A 97 -21.81 -27.46 25.02
CA ASP A 97 -21.43 -26.13 24.53
C ASP A 97 -21.91 -25.00 25.45
N ILE A 98 -22.74 -25.28 26.47
CA ILE A 98 -23.32 -24.29 27.36
C ILE A 98 -22.57 -24.27 28.70
N PHE A 99 -21.87 -23.17 28.98
CA PHE A 99 -21.06 -23.02 30.20
C PHE A 99 -21.31 -21.72 30.96
N ARG A 100 -21.88 -20.70 30.31
CA ARG A 100 -21.97 -19.33 30.80
C ARG A 100 -23.33 -18.73 30.47
N GLU A 101 -23.68 -17.65 31.17
CA GLU A 101 -24.89 -16.87 30.94
C GLU A 101 -25.06 -16.46 29.46
N ILE A 102 -23.97 -16.06 28.78
CA ILE A 102 -24.03 -15.63 27.38
C ILE A 102 -24.43 -16.76 26.43
N ASP A 103 -24.10 -18.01 26.77
CA ASP A 103 -24.44 -19.18 25.95
C ASP A 103 -25.96 -19.45 26.06
N LEU A 104 -26.57 -19.18 27.23
CA LEU A 104 -28.03 -19.21 27.41
C LEU A 104 -28.74 -18.07 26.69
N ILE A 105 -28.14 -16.87 26.69
CA ILE A 105 -28.66 -15.70 25.95
C ILE A 105 -28.68 -15.98 24.45
N GLU A 106 -27.66 -16.63 23.92
CA GLU A 106 -27.62 -17.08 22.52
C GLU A 106 -28.79 -18.04 22.22
N GLU A 107 -29.06 -19.00 23.10
CA GLU A 107 -30.16 -19.94 22.92
C GLU A 107 -31.53 -19.26 22.92
N ILE A 108 -31.72 -18.26 23.80
CA ILE A 108 -32.92 -17.42 23.81
C ILE A 108 -33.06 -16.66 22.50
N ALA A 109 -31.98 -16.00 22.04
CA ALA A 109 -31.96 -15.27 20.78
C ALA A 109 -32.27 -16.19 19.58
N ARG A 110 -31.66 -17.38 19.56
CA ARG A 110 -31.79 -18.38 18.50
C ARG A 110 -33.21 -18.90 18.36
N ILE A 111 -33.88 -19.19 19.47
CA ILE A 111 -35.27 -19.68 19.46
C ILE A 111 -36.26 -18.55 19.23
N LYS A 112 -36.01 -17.35 19.78
CA LYS A 112 -36.81 -16.17 19.45
C LYS A 112 -36.72 -15.82 17.96
N GLY A 113 -35.59 -16.14 17.33
CA GLY A 113 -35.27 -15.84 15.95
C GLY A 113 -34.54 -14.51 15.86
N TYR A 114 -33.34 -14.52 15.27
CA TYR A 114 -32.49 -13.34 15.15
C TYR A 114 -33.18 -12.19 14.40
N ASP A 115 -34.02 -12.51 13.42
CA ASP A 115 -34.80 -11.52 12.64
C ASP A 115 -35.83 -10.75 13.49
N ASN A 116 -36.20 -11.27 14.65
CA ASN A 116 -37.14 -10.62 15.56
C ASN A 116 -36.46 -9.69 16.58
N ILE A 117 -35.12 -9.61 16.57
CA ILE A 117 -34.37 -8.72 17.44
C ILE A 117 -34.34 -7.31 16.82
N PRO A 118 -34.76 -6.25 17.54
CA PRO A 118 -34.77 -4.90 17.01
C PRO A 118 -33.39 -4.41 16.57
N LEU A 119 -33.31 -3.83 15.37
CA LEU A 119 -32.10 -3.15 14.91
C LEU A 119 -31.97 -1.80 15.61
N SER A 120 -30.82 -1.57 16.26
CA SER A 120 -30.45 -0.28 16.83
C SER A 120 -29.06 0.13 16.36
N LEU A 121 -28.82 1.44 16.25
CA LEU A 121 -27.49 1.96 15.96
C LEU A 121 -26.72 2.10 17.27
N PRO A 122 -25.45 1.66 17.33
CA PRO A 122 -24.63 1.88 18.52
C PRO A 122 -24.47 3.38 18.74
N THR A 123 -24.50 3.81 20.00
CA THR A 123 -24.17 5.20 20.34
C THR A 123 -22.68 5.40 20.16
N ILE A 124 -22.28 6.18 19.14
CA ILE A 124 -20.89 6.50 18.87
C ILE A 124 -20.60 7.89 19.45
N SER A 125 -19.58 7.99 20.30
CA SER A 125 -19.06 9.30 20.73
C SER A 125 -18.40 9.97 19.52
N ALA A 126 -18.90 11.13 19.11
CA ALA A 126 -18.31 11.92 18.04
C ALA A 126 -16.97 12.52 18.54
N GLY A 127 -15.87 11.79 18.34
CA GLY A 127 -14.53 12.34 18.44
C GLY A 127 -14.23 13.26 17.26
N ALA A 128 -13.40 14.29 17.48
CA ALA A 128 -12.82 15.06 16.39
C ALA A 128 -11.94 14.11 15.57
N ASN A 129 -12.48 13.60 14.47
CA ASN A 129 -11.75 12.72 13.58
C ASN A 129 -10.72 13.58 12.84
N THR A 130 -9.51 13.69 13.39
CA THR A 130 -8.36 14.10 12.59
C THR A 130 -8.23 13.02 11.53
N GLY A 131 -8.70 13.31 10.31
CA GLY A 131 -8.72 12.34 9.23
C GLY A 131 -7.39 11.59 9.14
N ASP A 132 -7.45 10.29 8.88
CA ASP A 132 -6.26 9.46 8.81
C ASP A 132 -5.33 10.02 7.71
N LYS A 133 -4.24 10.67 8.14
CA LYS A 133 -3.25 11.33 7.27
C LYS A 133 -2.77 10.36 6.20
N LYS A 134 -2.64 9.09 6.54
CA LYS A 134 -2.24 8.03 5.62
C LYS A 134 -3.27 7.82 4.52
N ASN A 135 -4.55 7.64 4.87
CA ASN A 135 -5.61 7.46 3.88
C ASN A 135 -5.72 8.67 2.95
N ALA A 136 -5.58 9.90 3.48
CA ALA A 136 -5.58 11.11 2.66
C ALA A 136 -4.42 11.13 1.65
N VAL A 137 -3.23 10.70 2.07
CA VAL A 137 -2.04 10.60 1.20
C VAL A 137 -2.22 9.50 0.15
N GLU A 138 -2.67 8.30 0.53
CA GLU A 138 -2.94 7.21 -0.40
C GLU A 138 -3.98 7.60 -1.45
N ASP A 139 -5.11 8.19 -1.04
CA ASP A 139 -6.15 8.66 -1.93
C ASP A 139 -5.61 9.71 -2.92
N LYS A 140 -4.71 10.57 -2.45
CA LYS A 140 -4.10 11.60 -3.29
C LYS A 140 -3.11 11.00 -4.29
N ILE A 141 -2.28 10.05 -3.86
CA ILE A 141 -1.38 9.28 -4.74
C ILE A 141 -2.18 8.59 -5.84
N LYS A 142 -3.25 7.87 -5.47
CA LYS A 142 -4.13 7.17 -6.41
C LYS A 142 -4.76 8.13 -7.42
N LYS A 143 -5.29 9.27 -6.95
CA LYS A 143 -5.87 10.30 -7.84
C LYS A 143 -4.85 10.85 -8.84
N VAL A 144 -3.64 11.16 -8.40
CA VAL A 144 -2.58 11.68 -9.29
C VAL A 144 -2.19 10.63 -10.33
N LEU A 145 -1.84 9.41 -9.91
CA LEU A 145 -1.41 8.36 -10.82
C LEU A 145 -2.53 7.96 -11.81
N ASN A 146 -3.78 7.85 -11.35
CA ASN A 146 -4.93 7.63 -12.22
C ASN A 146 -5.10 8.78 -13.24
N GLY A 147 -4.90 10.03 -12.80
CA GLY A 147 -4.91 11.21 -13.68
C GLY A 147 -3.83 11.17 -14.77
N TYR A 148 -2.68 10.56 -14.49
CA TYR A 148 -1.61 10.29 -15.45
C TYR A 148 -1.82 9.01 -16.29
N GLY A 149 -2.98 8.36 -16.14
CA GLY A 149 -3.38 7.18 -16.92
C GLY A 149 -2.79 5.87 -16.41
N TYR A 150 -2.33 5.81 -15.16
CA TYR A 150 -1.93 4.56 -14.54
C TYR A 150 -3.15 3.79 -14.04
N SER A 151 -3.07 2.46 -14.07
CA SER A 151 -4.05 1.57 -13.47
C SER A 151 -3.49 0.92 -12.20
N GLU A 152 -4.26 0.94 -11.12
CA GLU A 152 -3.88 0.23 -9.89
C GLU A 152 -3.94 -1.28 -10.12
N VAL A 153 -2.90 -1.99 -9.69
CA VAL A 153 -2.85 -3.46 -9.70
C VAL A 153 -2.61 -3.96 -8.28
N ILE A 154 -3.20 -5.12 -7.97
CA ILE A 154 -3.01 -5.80 -6.68
C ILE A 154 -2.31 -7.12 -6.98
N ASN A 155 -1.03 -7.21 -6.61
CA ASN A 155 -0.25 -8.43 -6.78
C ASN A 155 -0.29 -9.25 -5.48
N TYR A 156 -0.08 -10.57 -5.59
CA TYR A 156 0.13 -11.39 -4.41
C TYR A 156 1.33 -10.89 -3.61
N SER A 157 1.20 -10.91 -2.28
CA SER A 157 2.34 -10.66 -1.39
C SER A 157 3.33 -11.82 -1.36
N PHE A 158 2.93 -12.99 -1.87
CA PHE A 158 3.77 -14.16 -2.04
C PHE A 158 4.49 -14.12 -3.39
N THR A 159 5.75 -14.52 -3.40
CA THR A 159 6.61 -14.53 -4.58
C THR A 159 7.58 -15.71 -4.52
N THR A 160 8.45 -15.76 -5.52
CA THR A 160 9.48 -16.78 -5.74
C THR A 160 10.82 -16.30 -5.15
N PRO A 161 11.61 -17.17 -4.50
CA PRO A 161 12.99 -16.85 -4.11
C PRO A 161 13.88 -16.44 -5.28
N GLU A 162 13.60 -16.95 -6.49
CA GLU A 162 14.31 -16.64 -7.73
C GLU A 162 14.18 -15.15 -8.12
N ALA A 163 13.17 -14.44 -7.62
CA ALA A 163 13.00 -13.00 -7.85
C ALA A 163 14.27 -12.20 -7.52
N ALA A 164 14.96 -12.52 -6.43
CA ALA A 164 16.20 -11.84 -6.07
C ALA A 164 17.35 -12.10 -7.06
N ASN A 165 17.39 -13.29 -7.67
CA ASN A 165 18.38 -13.63 -8.69
C ASN A 165 18.07 -12.92 -10.01
N ILE A 166 16.80 -12.87 -10.41
CA ILE A 166 16.35 -12.14 -11.61
C ILE A 166 16.66 -10.64 -11.45
N LEU A 167 16.39 -10.06 -10.29
CA LEU A 167 16.74 -8.67 -9.96
C LEU A 167 18.25 -8.46 -9.71
N SER A 168 19.08 -9.50 -9.86
CA SER A 168 20.54 -9.42 -9.70
C SER A 168 20.97 -8.82 -8.35
N LEU A 169 20.19 -9.02 -7.29
CA LEU A 169 20.51 -8.49 -5.96
C LEU A 169 21.81 -9.14 -5.45
N PRO A 170 22.76 -8.39 -4.86
CA PRO A 170 24.00 -8.97 -4.33
C PRO A 170 23.73 -9.85 -3.12
N GLU A 171 24.70 -10.71 -2.77
CA GLU A 171 24.66 -11.42 -1.49
C GLU A 171 24.67 -10.42 -0.32
N GLY A 172 23.86 -10.69 0.71
CA GLY A 172 23.70 -9.79 1.86
C GLY A 172 22.73 -8.61 1.64
N ASP A 173 22.18 -8.44 0.42
CA ASP A 173 21.15 -7.43 0.15
C ASP A 173 19.89 -7.66 1.00
N GLU A 174 19.27 -6.57 1.48
CA GLU A 174 18.03 -6.66 2.26
C GLU A 174 16.91 -7.36 1.47
N GLY A 175 16.85 -7.15 0.16
CA GLY A 175 15.88 -7.76 -0.74
C GLY A 175 16.02 -9.29 -0.88
N ARG A 176 17.11 -9.88 -0.37
CA ARG A 176 17.29 -11.35 -0.27
C ARG A 176 16.83 -11.93 1.07
N ARG A 177 16.50 -11.09 2.05
CA ARG A 177 16.04 -11.52 3.39
C ARG A 177 14.55 -11.86 3.36
N PHE A 178 14.22 -12.93 2.65
CA PHE A 178 12.86 -13.40 2.46
C PHE A 178 12.27 -14.04 3.72
N VAL A 179 11.03 -13.69 4.05
CA VAL A 179 10.21 -14.46 5.00
C VAL A 179 9.68 -15.69 4.29
N LYS A 180 10.06 -16.89 4.76
CA LYS A 180 9.62 -18.17 4.18
C LYS A 180 8.28 -18.60 4.74
N LEU A 181 7.38 -19.05 3.86
CA LEU A 181 6.13 -19.67 4.25
C LEU A 181 6.36 -21.13 4.63
N ARG A 182 5.72 -21.58 5.71
CA ARG A 182 5.79 -22.99 6.13
C ARG A 182 5.00 -23.90 5.19
N ASP A 183 3.78 -23.47 4.84
CA ASP A 183 2.81 -24.24 4.05
C ASP A 183 2.36 -23.41 2.83
N PRO A 184 3.22 -23.22 1.81
CA PRO A 184 2.90 -22.37 0.65
C PRO A 184 1.90 -23.03 -0.31
N LEU A 185 1.18 -22.21 -1.07
CA LEU A 185 0.24 -22.69 -2.11
C LEU A 185 0.97 -23.38 -3.29
N SER A 186 2.17 -22.91 -3.62
CA SER A 186 3.07 -23.48 -4.63
C SER A 186 4.52 -23.10 -4.33
N GLU A 187 5.48 -23.78 -4.97
CA GLU A 187 6.91 -23.47 -4.82
C GLU A 187 7.25 -22.04 -5.30
N ASP A 188 6.61 -21.59 -6.38
CA ASP A 188 6.74 -20.23 -6.94
C ASP A 188 6.12 -19.13 -6.05
N MET A 189 5.45 -19.51 -4.96
CA MET A 189 4.84 -18.62 -3.96
C MET A 189 5.31 -18.99 -2.55
N SER A 190 6.56 -19.39 -2.39
CA SER A 190 7.13 -19.90 -1.14
C SER A 190 7.67 -18.84 -0.18
N VAL A 191 7.79 -17.58 -0.62
CA VAL A 191 8.32 -16.48 0.20
C VAL A 191 7.48 -15.22 0.10
N MET A 192 7.54 -14.35 1.11
CA MET A 192 6.94 -13.01 1.06
C MET A 192 7.82 -12.07 0.24
N ARG A 193 7.20 -11.15 -0.53
CA ARG A 193 7.91 -10.16 -1.34
C ARG A 193 8.70 -9.16 -0.48
N THR A 194 9.90 -8.81 -0.96
CA THR A 194 10.81 -7.83 -0.35
C THR A 194 10.85 -6.49 -1.11
N GLY A 195 10.16 -6.43 -2.25
CA GLY A 195 9.99 -5.27 -3.13
C GLY A 195 8.74 -5.44 -4.00
N LEU A 196 8.23 -4.36 -4.59
CA LEU A 196 7.06 -4.38 -5.47
C LEU A 196 7.43 -4.50 -6.95
N VAL A 197 8.65 -4.08 -7.32
CA VAL A 197 9.13 -4.07 -8.71
C VAL A 197 8.99 -5.42 -9.42
N TYR A 198 9.35 -6.53 -8.78
CA TYR A 198 9.25 -7.85 -9.41
C TYR A 198 7.80 -8.23 -9.76
N GLY A 199 6.85 -7.96 -8.86
CA GLY A 199 5.43 -8.19 -9.11
C GLY A 199 4.89 -7.35 -10.27
N LEU A 200 5.30 -6.08 -10.35
CA LEU A 200 4.96 -5.21 -11.48
C LEU A 200 5.53 -5.71 -12.81
N LEU A 201 6.78 -6.22 -12.82
CA LEU A 201 7.39 -6.80 -14.01
C LEU A 201 6.67 -8.07 -14.48
N GLU A 202 6.30 -8.96 -13.55
CA GLU A 202 5.50 -10.15 -13.86
C GLU A 202 4.13 -9.78 -14.44
N THR A 203 3.47 -8.77 -13.88
CA THR A 203 2.20 -8.27 -14.39
C THR A 203 2.35 -7.63 -15.77
N ALA A 204 3.43 -6.88 -16.00
CA ALA A 204 3.74 -6.33 -17.31
C ALA A 204 3.95 -7.44 -18.35
N ARG A 205 4.77 -8.45 -18.01
CA ARG A 205 5.03 -9.61 -18.87
C ARG A 205 3.74 -10.32 -19.26
N LYS A 206 2.89 -10.68 -18.28
CA LYS A 206 1.60 -11.35 -18.55
C LYS A 206 0.71 -10.56 -19.51
N ASN A 207 0.62 -9.25 -19.33
CA ASN A 207 -0.17 -8.38 -20.20
C ASN A 207 0.40 -8.26 -21.61
N ILE A 208 1.72 -8.12 -21.75
CA ILE A 208 2.39 -8.08 -23.05
C ILE A 208 2.16 -9.39 -23.81
N TYR A 209 2.28 -10.53 -23.13
CA TYR A 209 2.00 -11.86 -23.69
C TYR A 209 0.53 -12.03 -24.11
N ALA A 210 -0.38 -11.35 -23.43
CA ALA A 210 -1.80 -11.29 -23.80
C ALA A 210 -2.11 -10.28 -24.93
N GLY A 211 -1.10 -9.63 -25.52
CA GLY A 211 -1.26 -8.69 -26.62
C GLY A 211 -1.52 -7.24 -26.17
N ASN A 212 -1.28 -6.89 -24.91
CA ASN A 212 -1.41 -5.54 -24.36
C ASN A 212 -0.02 -4.95 -24.06
N PRO A 213 0.66 -4.35 -25.06
CA PRO A 213 2.05 -3.89 -24.91
C PRO A 213 2.22 -2.55 -24.20
N ASN A 214 1.17 -1.74 -24.09
CA ASN A 214 1.23 -0.39 -23.54
C ASN A 214 0.65 -0.41 -22.14
N LEU A 215 1.49 -0.25 -21.12
CA LEU A 215 1.07 -0.36 -19.73
C LEU A 215 1.62 0.80 -18.92
N ARG A 216 0.73 1.36 -18.11
CA ARG A 216 1.04 2.25 -16.98
C ARG A 216 0.32 1.65 -15.78
N ILE A 217 1.06 1.02 -14.89
CA ILE A 217 0.49 0.31 -13.74
C ILE A 217 1.18 0.75 -12.46
N PHE A 218 0.46 0.76 -11.35
CA PHE A 218 1.03 1.05 -10.04
C PHE A 218 0.42 0.16 -8.96
N GLU A 219 1.14 0.02 -7.86
CA GLU A 219 0.71 -0.75 -6.69
C GLU A 219 1.18 -0.05 -5.42
N ALA A 220 0.26 0.12 -4.46
CA ALA A 220 0.58 0.42 -3.07
C ALA A 220 0.50 -0.88 -2.27
N GLY A 221 1.51 -1.19 -1.46
CA GLY A 221 1.42 -2.35 -0.58
C GLY A 221 2.65 -2.62 0.27
N ASN A 222 2.49 -3.64 1.11
CA ASN A 222 3.51 -4.02 2.10
C ASN A 222 4.60 -4.88 1.48
N ILE A 223 5.82 -4.67 1.95
CA ILE A 223 6.95 -5.59 1.79
C ILE A 223 7.33 -6.16 3.15
N PHE A 224 7.93 -7.34 3.16
CA PHE A 224 8.23 -8.10 4.36
C PHE A 224 9.70 -8.53 4.33
N ILE A 225 10.47 -8.06 5.30
CA ILE A 225 11.90 -8.35 5.42
C ILE A 225 12.14 -9.19 6.67
N ASP A 226 12.78 -10.36 6.50
CA ASP A 226 13.15 -11.22 7.60
C ASP A 226 14.14 -10.49 8.55
N SER A 227 13.78 -10.47 9.83
CA SER A 227 14.55 -9.84 10.91
C SER A 227 15.30 -10.85 11.78
N GLY A 228 15.25 -12.13 11.40
CA GLY A 228 15.94 -13.24 12.04
C GLY A 228 15.05 -14.06 12.99
N PRO A 229 15.61 -15.16 13.54
CA PRO A 229 14.82 -16.14 14.29
C PRO A 229 14.09 -15.55 15.50
N GLY A 230 12.81 -15.89 15.64
CA GLY A 230 11.98 -15.50 16.79
C GLY A 230 11.55 -14.03 16.81
N LYS A 231 11.82 -13.26 15.75
CA LYS A 231 11.37 -11.87 15.61
C LYS A 231 10.29 -11.77 14.54
N LEU A 232 9.36 -10.83 14.72
CA LEU A 232 8.43 -10.46 13.66
C LEU A 232 9.22 -9.83 12.49
N PRO A 233 8.76 -10.04 11.24
CA PRO A 233 9.38 -9.42 10.09
C PRO A 233 9.25 -7.90 10.15
N LEU A 234 10.19 -7.21 9.50
CA LEU A 234 10.08 -5.79 9.29
C LEU A 234 9.15 -5.54 8.11
N GLU A 235 7.99 -4.94 8.41
CA GLU A 235 7.01 -4.55 7.41
C GLU A 235 7.20 -3.09 7.02
N ARG A 236 7.23 -2.81 5.71
CA ARG A 236 7.31 -1.45 5.18
C ARG A 236 6.29 -1.26 4.07
N GLU A 237 5.66 -0.10 4.07
CA GLU A 237 4.71 0.30 3.04
C GLU A 237 5.42 1.02 1.91
N LYS A 238 5.14 0.59 0.68
CA LYS A 238 5.74 1.16 -0.53
C LYS A 238 4.67 1.44 -1.57
N ILE A 239 4.97 2.40 -2.44
CA ILE A 239 4.25 2.67 -3.67
C ILE A 239 5.23 2.49 -4.82
N ALA A 240 4.86 1.69 -5.81
CA ALA A 240 5.67 1.47 -6.99
C ALA A 240 4.83 1.62 -8.25
N ALA A 241 5.45 2.05 -9.34
CA ALA A 241 4.82 2.07 -10.64
C ALA A 241 5.77 1.59 -11.73
N LEU A 242 5.18 1.11 -12.82
CA LEU A 242 5.85 0.67 -14.03
C LEU A 242 5.19 1.29 -15.26
N VAL A 243 6.02 1.75 -16.19
CA VAL A 243 5.62 2.19 -17.53
C VAL A 243 6.39 1.42 -18.59
N THR A 244 5.68 0.93 -19.61
CA THR A 244 6.25 0.26 -20.78
C THR A 244 5.38 0.51 -22.03
N GLY A 245 6.00 0.39 -23.21
CA GLY A 245 5.34 0.60 -24.50
C GLY A 245 5.17 2.08 -24.85
N SER A 246 4.18 2.37 -25.69
CA SER A 246 3.98 3.70 -26.26
C SER A 246 3.57 4.75 -25.22
N ARG A 247 4.18 5.95 -25.30
CA ARG A 247 3.87 7.15 -24.52
C ARG A 247 2.42 7.58 -24.72
N TYR A 248 1.93 7.49 -25.95
CA TYR A 248 0.56 7.83 -26.33
C TYR A 248 -0.18 6.61 -26.85
N GLY A 249 -1.49 6.56 -26.66
CA GLY A 249 -2.33 5.62 -27.39
C GLY A 249 -2.23 5.86 -28.91
N LYS A 250 -2.54 4.84 -29.71
CA LYS A 250 -2.58 4.97 -31.17
C LYS A 250 -3.51 6.14 -31.54
N SER A 251 -2.94 7.12 -32.23
CA SER A 251 -3.64 8.36 -32.61
C SER A 251 -3.23 8.73 -34.02
N TRP A 252 -4.16 9.36 -34.76
CA TRP A 252 -3.88 9.89 -36.10
C TRP A 252 -2.94 11.10 -36.06
N HIS A 253 -2.88 11.81 -34.92
CA HIS A 253 -2.20 13.10 -34.79
C HIS A 253 -0.74 12.96 -34.33
N PHE A 254 -0.44 11.97 -33.50
CA PHE A 254 0.89 11.78 -32.92
C PHE A 254 1.59 10.59 -33.57
N ARG A 255 2.91 10.72 -33.76
CA ARG A 255 3.75 9.56 -34.09
C ARG A 255 3.83 8.66 -32.86
N GLU A 256 3.97 7.36 -33.10
CA GLU A 256 4.30 6.41 -32.03
C GLU A 256 5.65 6.81 -31.43
N LEU A 257 5.66 7.04 -30.13
CA LEU A 257 6.82 7.40 -29.33
C LEU A 257 6.81 6.46 -28.13
N ASP A 258 7.94 5.82 -27.84
CA ASP A 258 8.04 4.97 -26.67
C ASP A 258 8.08 5.81 -25.40
N SER A 259 7.50 5.27 -24.32
CA SER A 259 7.64 5.83 -23.00
C SER A 259 9.10 5.69 -22.53
N ASP A 260 9.60 6.71 -21.85
CA ASP A 260 10.98 6.78 -21.39
C ASP A 260 11.08 7.19 -19.90
N PHE A 261 12.32 7.36 -19.45
CA PHE A 261 12.65 7.81 -18.11
C PHE A 261 11.94 9.12 -17.72
N TYR A 262 11.79 10.06 -18.66
CA TYR A 262 11.22 11.38 -18.38
C TYR A 262 9.70 11.36 -18.24
N ASP A 263 9.01 10.42 -18.90
CA ASP A 263 7.56 10.20 -18.69
C ASP A 263 7.28 9.80 -17.24
N LEU A 264 8.07 8.86 -16.73
CA LEU A 264 7.95 8.44 -15.34
C LEU A 264 8.38 9.56 -14.38
N LYS A 265 9.45 10.29 -14.72
CA LYS A 265 9.98 11.37 -13.89
C LYS A 265 8.93 12.47 -13.71
N GLY A 266 8.25 12.89 -14.79
CA GLY A 266 7.17 13.86 -14.70
C GLY A 266 5.99 13.38 -13.84
N SER A 267 5.69 12.09 -13.88
CA SER A 267 4.68 11.47 -13.01
C SER A 267 5.08 11.54 -11.53
N VAL A 268 6.35 11.25 -11.22
CA VAL A 268 6.90 11.32 -9.84
C VAL A 268 7.01 12.77 -9.36
N GLU A 269 7.45 13.70 -10.19
CA GLU A 269 7.50 15.14 -9.85
C GLU A 269 6.11 15.67 -9.51
N SER A 270 5.10 15.34 -10.32
CA SER A 270 3.72 15.74 -10.07
C SER A 270 3.11 15.10 -8.82
N LEU A 271 3.52 13.86 -8.53
CA LEU A 271 3.12 13.16 -7.30
C LEU A 271 3.66 13.88 -6.07
N LEU A 272 4.95 14.21 -6.06
CA LEU A 272 5.62 14.91 -4.97
C LEU A 272 5.06 16.33 -4.79
N GLU A 273 4.81 17.04 -5.89
CA GLU A 273 4.16 18.36 -5.88
C GLU A 273 2.75 18.29 -5.28
N ALA A 274 1.92 17.31 -5.68
CA ALA A 274 0.58 17.14 -5.14
C ALA A 274 0.58 16.85 -3.63
N LEU A 275 1.63 16.18 -3.14
CA LEU A 275 1.90 15.93 -1.72
C LEU A 275 2.62 17.10 -1.01
N LYS A 276 2.93 18.18 -1.74
CA LYS A 276 3.65 19.38 -1.26
C LYS A 276 5.05 19.09 -0.73
N ILE A 277 5.73 18.12 -1.33
CA ILE A 277 7.13 17.78 -1.05
C ILE A 277 8.01 18.51 -2.08
N SER A 278 8.30 19.79 -1.81
CA SER A 278 8.93 20.71 -2.77
C SER A 278 10.47 20.62 -2.81
N ASP A 279 11.11 20.02 -1.82
CA ASP A 279 12.56 19.91 -1.70
C ASP A 279 13.14 18.63 -2.35
N ALA A 280 12.31 17.89 -3.08
CA ALA A 280 12.70 16.62 -3.66
C ALA A 280 13.82 16.76 -4.72
N GLU A 281 14.79 15.86 -4.65
CA GLU A 281 15.98 15.79 -5.48
C GLU A 281 16.11 14.44 -6.18
N PHE A 282 16.50 14.46 -7.46
CA PHE A 282 16.80 13.25 -8.22
C PHE A 282 18.33 13.12 -8.36
N LYS A 283 18.93 12.26 -7.54
CA LYS A 283 20.39 12.03 -7.52
C LYS A 283 20.72 10.79 -8.34
N SER A 284 21.54 10.92 -9.38
CA SER A 284 21.96 9.79 -10.22
C SER A 284 22.48 8.64 -9.35
N ALA A 285 21.99 7.44 -9.63
CA ALA A 285 22.34 6.21 -8.94
C ALA A 285 22.93 5.23 -9.95
N ASN A 286 23.89 4.42 -9.52
CA ASN A 286 24.52 3.40 -10.36
C ASN A 286 24.71 2.06 -9.63
N ASP A 287 24.22 1.99 -8.40
CA ASP A 287 24.39 0.91 -7.43
C ASP A 287 23.11 0.10 -7.21
N ILE A 288 21.99 0.47 -7.84
CA ILE A 288 20.73 -0.29 -7.80
C ILE A 288 20.81 -1.42 -8.84
N PRO A 289 20.96 -2.70 -8.45
CA PRO A 289 21.43 -3.76 -9.35
C PRO A 289 20.51 -4.05 -10.55
N PHE A 290 19.20 -3.91 -10.35
CA PHE A 290 18.20 -4.19 -11.37
C PHE A 290 17.88 -2.99 -12.28
N LEU A 291 18.49 -1.82 -12.03
CA LEU A 291 18.29 -0.63 -12.85
C LEU A 291 19.49 -0.36 -13.77
N HIS A 292 19.23 0.35 -14.85
CA HIS A 292 20.25 0.78 -15.78
C HIS A 292 21.14 1.87 -15.13
N PRO A 293 22.47 1.69 -15.06
CA PRO A 293 23.36 2.58 -14.29
C PRO A 293 23.46 4.00 -14.84
N GLY A 294 23.20 4.20 -16.13
CA GLY A 294 23.13 5.52 -16.76
C GLY A 294 21.75 6.17 -16.78
N ARG A 295 20.70 5.46 -16.32
CA ARG A 295 19.29 5.86 -16.44
C ARG A 295 18.51 5.49 -15.19
N SER A 296 19.09 5.82 -14.03
CA SER A 296 18.47 5.63 -12.73
C SER A 296 18.90 6.71 -11.75
N CYS A 297 18.06 6.93 -10.75
CA CYS A 297 18.33 7.87 -9.67
C CYS A 297 17.66 7.42 -8.37
N LEU A 298 18.23 7.88 -7.27
CA LEU A 298 17.56 7.97 -5.99
C LEU A 298 16.68 9.21 -5.97
N VAL A 299 15.50 9.07 -5.37
CA VAL A 299 14.62 10.19 -5.04
C VAL A 299 14.90 10.54 -3.59
N VAL A 300 15.28 11.79 -3.33
CA VAL A 300 15.73 12.26 -2.01
C VAL A 300 14.88 13.46 -1.59
N ALA A 301 14.32 13.46 -0.39
CA ALA A 301 13.62 14.60 0.20
C ALA A 301 14.01 14.69 1.68
N ASP A 302 14.08 15.90 2.25
CA ASP A 302 14.61 16.16 3.60
C ASP A 302 15.97 15.48 3.84
N ASN A 303 16.86 15.55 2.85
CA ASN A 303 18.17 14.89 2.83
C ASN A 303 18.15 13.35 3.03
N LYS A 304 16.98 12.69 2.91
CA LYS A 304 16.81 11.24 3.06
C LYS A 304 16.39 10.63 1.73
N ALA A 305 16.93 9.45 1.40
CA ALA A 305 16.47 8.69 0.24
C ALA A 305 15.06 8.14 0.53
N ILE A 306 14.07 8.64 -0.21
CA ILE A 306 12.67 8.23 -0.09
C ILE A 306 12.30 7.12 -1.10
N GLY A 307 13.24 6.75 -1.96
CA GLY A 307 13.09 5.65 -2.91
C GLY A 307 13.98 5.82 -4.14
N PHE A 308 13.58 5.19 -5.24
CA PHE A 308 14.33 5.23 -6.51
C PHE A 308 13.40 5.30 -7.72
N MET A 309 13.98 5.66 -8.86
CA MET A 309 13.37 5.43 -10.16
C MET A 309 14.42 5.17 -11.25
N GLY A 310 14.05 4.46 -12.29
CA GLY A 310 14.95 4.20 -13.41
C GLY A 310 14.43 3.23 -14.44
N GLU A 311 15.16 3.12 -15.54
CA GLU A 311 14.94 2.06 -16.52
C GLU A 311 15.46 0.73 -15.99
N ILE A 312 14.71 -0.35 -16.19
CA ILE A 312 15.15 -1.70 -15.82
C ILE A 312 16.38 -2.09 -16.64
N HIS A 313 17.35 -2.73 -15.99
CA HIS A 313 18.58 -3.18 -16.64
C HIS A 313 18.26 -4.27 -17.69
N PRO A 314 18.85 -4.25 -18.91
CA PRO A 314 18.59 -5.24 -19.96
C PRO A 314 18.71 -6.71 -19.53
N ARG A 315 19.72 -7.07 -18.73
CA ARG A 315 19.85 -8.42 -18.14
C ARG A 315 18.63 -8.86 -17.31
N VAL A 316 17.97 -7.95 -16.59
CA VAL A 316 16.76 -8.27 -15.81
C VAL A 316 15.58 -8.49 -16.75
N LEU A 317 15.45 -7.64 -17.78
CA LEU A 317 14.46 -7.80 -18.84
C LEU A 317 14.60 -9.15 -19.55
N GLU A 318 15.83 -9.57 -19.88
CA GLU A 318 16.12 -10.89 -20.43
C GLU A 318 15.75 -12.02 -19.45
N GLY A 319 16.11 -11.89 -18.18
CA GLY A 319 15.83 -12.89 -17.14
C GLY A 319 14.35 -13.12 -16.86
N ILE A 320 13.50 -12.14 -17.18
CA ILE A 320 12.04 -12.24 -17.07
C ILE A 320 11.35 -12.33 -18.45
N ASP A 321 12.11 -12.52 -19.53
CA ASP A 321 11.60 -12.63 -20.91
C ASP A 321 10.69 -11.46 -21.34
N LEU A 322 11.11 -10.24 -20.98
CA LEU A 322 10.45 -9.00 -21.30
C LEU A 322 11.26 -8.25 -22.37
N LYS A 323 10.78 -8.24 -23.62
CA LYS A 323 11.53 -7.61 -24.74
C LYS A 323 11.44 -6.09 -24.77
N GLN A 324 10.43 -5.52 -24.14
CA GLN A 324 10.15 -4.08 -24.17
C GLN A 324 10.85 -3.37 -23.01
N ARG A 325 11.17 -2.09 -23.23
CA ARG A 325 11.70 -1.22 -22.18
C ARG A 325 10.66 -1.05 -21.08
N ALA A 326 11.07 -1.30 -19.84
CA ALA A 326 10.29 -0.97 -18.66
C ALA A 326 11.01 0.10 -17.82
N VAL A 327 10.26 1.08 -17.34
CA VAL A 327 10.73 2.13 -16.43
C VAL A 327 9.93 2.02 -15.15
N VAL A 328 10.60 2.04 -13.99
CA VAL A 328 9.96 1.84 -12.69
C VAL A 328 10.33 2.92 -11.69
N PHE A 329 9.45 3.18 -10.73
CA PHE A 329 9.80 3.83 -9.48
C PHE A 329 9.31 2.98 -8.31
N GLU A 330 9.94 3.14 -7.16
CA GLU A 330 9.47 2.63 -5.89
C GLU A 330 9.83 3.62 -4.78
N LEU A 331 8.83 4.11 -4.04
CA LEU A 331 8.97 5.06 -2.94
C LEU A 331 8.41 4.46 -1.64
N TYR A 332 8.98 4.85 -0.50
CA TYR A 332 8.47 4.48 0.82
C TYR A 332 7.22 5.30 1.15
N LEU A 333 6.06 4.65 1.20
CA LEU A 333 4.78 5.31 1.46
C LEU A 333 4.75 5.94 2.86
N SER A 334 5.31 5.26 3.88
CA SER A 334 5.40 5.82 5.23
C SER A 334 6.15 7.15 5.27
N VAL A 335 7.25 7.26 4.51
CA VAL A 335 8.03 8.50 4.42
C VAL A 335 7.27 9.60 3.69
N LEU A 336 6.49 9.26 2.66
CA LEU A 336 5.61 10.22 2.00
C LEU A 336 4.52 10.74 2.93
N VAL A 337 3.96 9.88 3.80
CA VAL A 337 2.97 10.28 4.80
C VAL A 337 3.56 11.24 5.82
N ASP A 338 4.80 10.99 6.27
CA ASP A 338 5.49 11.88 7.21
C ASP A 338 5.74 13.27 6.59
N LEU A 339 6.23 13.30 5.36
CA LEU A 339 6.55 14.53 4.63
C LEU A 339 5.33 15.29 4.07
N PHE A 340 4.17 14.64 3.99
CA PHE A 340 2.97 15.27 3.45
C PHE A 340 2.54 16.50 4.25
N SER A 341 2.25 17.58 3.53
CA SER A 341 1.71 18.82 4.09
C SER A 341 0.40 19.23 3.41
N GLU A 342 -0.53 19.76 4.21
CA GLU A 342 -1.75 20.40 3.72
C GLU A 342 -1.64 21.93 3.66
N GLU A 343 -0.53 22.51 4.13
CA GLU A 343 -0.37 23.96 4.21
C GLU A 343 -0.45 24.63 2.84
N ILE A 344 -1.39 25.57 2.68
CA ILE A 344 -1.49 26.42 1.50
C ILE A 344 -1.06 27.82 1.94
N LEU A 345 0.07 28.28 1.44
CA LEU A 345 0.51 29.65 1.63
C LEU A 345 -0.11 30.52 0.53
N TYR A 346 -0.69 31.65 0.93
CA TYR A 346 -1.18 32.63 0.00
C TYR A 346 0.01 33.38 -0.64
N GLY A 347 0.05 33.39 -1.97
CA GLY A 347 0.91 34.28 -2.75
C GLY A 347 0.07 35.37 -3.40
N GLU A 348 0.57 36.61 -3.42
CA GLU A 348 -0.10 37.71 -4.11
C GLU A 348 -0.17 37.44 -5.63
N ILE A 349 -1.32 37.72 -6.23
CA ILE A 349 -1.52 37.53 -7.67
C ILE A 349 -0.83 38.67 -8.41
N ALA A 350 0.09 38.32 -9.30
CA ALA A 350 0.83 39.31 -10.06
C ALA A 350 -0.07 40.10 -11.03
N ARG A 351 0.02 41.43 -10.96
CA ARG A 351 -0.78 42.37 -11.79
C ARG A 351 0.00 42.95 -12.97
N PHE A 352 1.32 42.73 -12.99
CA PHE A 352 2.24 43.32 -13.95
C PHE A 352 2.84 42.23 -14.86
N PRO A 353 3.21 42.57 -16.11
CA PRO A 353 3.74 41.60 -17.06
C PRO A 353 5.10 41.03 -16.61
N ALA A 354 5.37 39.77 -16.96
CA ALA A 354 6.70 39.19 -16.86
C ALA A 354 7.58 39.60 -18.05
N VAL A 355 8.89 39.64 -17.81
CA VAL A 355 9.93 39.82 -18.82
C VAL A 355 10.83 38.59 -18.80
N SER A 356 11.14 38.02 -19.97
CA SER A 356 12.03 36.86 -20.07
C SER A 356 13.37 37.20 -20.72
N ARG A 357 14.42 36.48 -20.32
CA ARG A 357 15.75 36.48 -20.93
C ARG A 357 16.21 35.05 -21.15
N ASP A 358 16.71 34.75 -22.34
CA ASP A 358 17.17 33.41 -22.71
C ASP A 358 18.70 33.43 -22.86
N VAL A 359 19.37 32.47 -22.22
CA VAL A 359 20.83 32.32 -22.30
C VAL A 359 21.16 30.87 -22.64
N ALA A 360 22.02 30.69 -23.65
CA ALA A 360 22.56 29.39 -24.01
C ALA A 360 23.95 29.20 -23.41
N PHE A 361 24.06 28.30 -22.44
CA PHE A 361 25.31 27.94 -21.77
C PHE A 361 25.93 26.70 -22.40
N VAL A 362 27.19 26.78 -22.81
CA VAL A 362 28.00 25.63 -23.19
C VAL A 362 28.78 25.18 -21.96
N VAL A 363 28.48 23.97 -21.49
CA VAL A 363 29.03 23.38 -20.26
C VAL A 363 29.54 21.98 -20.50
N GLU A 364 30.42 21.50 -19.63
CA GLU A 364 30.85 20.12 -19.64
C GLU A 364 29.66 19.17 -19.48
N ARG A 365 29.71 18.02 -20.18
CA ARG A 365 28.59 17.08 -20.23
C ARG A 365 28.16 16.58 -18.84
N GLY A 366 29.10 16.50 -17.90
CA GLY A 366 28.88 16.07 -16.51
C GLY A 366 28.11 17.06 -15.64
N ILE A 367 28.09 18.36 -15.99
CA ILE A 367 27.35 19.37 -15.22
C ILE A 367 25.85 19.11 -15.35
N ARG A 368 25.13 18.99 -14.23
CA ARG A 368 23.69 18.71 -14.26
C ARG A 368 22.94 20.00 -14.53
N GLY A 369 21.92 19.94 -15.40
CA GLY A 369 21.11 21.12 -15.71
C GLY A 369 20.42 21.68 -14.46
N ARG A 370 20.01 20.80 -13.53
CA ARG A 370 19.44 21.21 -12.24
C ARG A 370 20.39 22.05 -11.40
N ASP A 371 21.67 21.73 -11.39
CA ASP A 371 22.66 22.49 -10.60
C ASP A 371 22.78 23.92 -11.14
N MET A 372 22.68 24.10 -12.46
CA MET A 372 22.65 25.43 -13.08
C MET A 372 21.37 26.22 -12.74
N VAL A 373 20.21 25.56 -12.79
CA VAL A 373 18.92 26.18 -12.41
C VAL A 373 18.92 26.57 -10.93
N LYS A 374 19.37 25.67 -10.05
CA LYS A 374 19.49 25.91 -8.61
C LYS A 374 20.40 27.09 -8.31
N LEU A 375 21.59 27.10 -8.91
CA LEU A 375 22.54 28.20 -8.75
C LEU A 375 21.97 29.53 -9.25
N ALA A 376 21.27 29.53 -10.39
CA ALA A 376 20.60 30.71 -10.90
C ALA A 376 19.52 31.24 -9.94
N MET A 377 18.68 30.35 -9.40
CA MET A 377 17.64 30.70 -8.44
C MET A 377 18.23 31.23 -7.12
N GLU A 378 19.27 30.58 -6.58
CA GLU A 378 19.96 31.03 -5.36
C GLU A 378 20.59 32.42 -5.53
N ASN A 379 21.21 32.70 -6.69
CA ASN A 379 21.79 34.02 -6.97
C ASN A 379 20.74 35.08 -7.35
N GLY A 380 19.52 34.66 -7.67
CA GLY A 380 18.37 35.54 -7.90
C GLY A 380 17.47 35.71 -6.67
N GLU A 381 17.79 35.07 -5.55
CA GLU A 381 16.99 35.14 -4.33
C GLU A 381 16.90 36.59 -3.82
N GLY A 382 15.70 37.02 -3.45
CA GLY A 382 15.44 38.41 -3.02
C GLY A 382 15.42 39.43 -4.15
N THR A 383 15.54 39.00 -5.41
CA THR A 383 15.39 39.85 -6.60
C THR A 383 14.00 39.68 -7.23
N MET A 384 13.79 40.25 -8.42
CA MET A 384 12.58 40.05 -9.23
C MET A 384 12.62 38.78 -10.11
N LEU A 385 13.56 37.86 -9.90
CA LEU A 385 13.59 36.57 -10.59
C LEU A 385 12.43 35.69 -10.09
N GLU A 386 11.52 35.35 -10.99
CA GLU A 386 10.31 34.55 -10.72
C GLU A 386 10.50 33.06 -11.04
N ASP A 387 11.13 32.75 -12.17
CA ASP A 387 11.32 31.35 -12.63
C ASP A 387 12.60 31.20 -13.45
N VAL A 388 13.20 29.99 -13.40
CA VAL A 388 14.32 29.58 -14.24
C VAL A 388 14.06 28.18 -14.79
N SER A 389 13.97 28.06 -16.12
CA SER A 389 13.62 26.81 -16.78
C SER A 389 14.55 26.47 -17.95
N ILE A 390 14.84 25.18 -18.12
CA ILE A 390 15.61 24.67 -19.27
C ILE A 390 14.62 24.36 -20.38
N PHE A 391 14.83 24.93 -21.56
CA PHE A 391 13.94 24.72 -22.71
C PHE A 391 14.60 24.02 -23.90
N ASP A 392 15.94 23.93 -23.93
CA ASP A 392 16.65 23.17 -24.95
C ASP A 392 17.96 22.57 -24.42
N VAL A 393 18.31 21.38 -24.93
CA VAL A 393 19.55 20.66 -24.64
C VAL A 393 20.13 20.14 -25.94
N TYR A 394 21.28 20.66 -26.35
CA TYR A 394 21.91 20.32 -27.63
C TYR A 394 23.36 19.87 -27.46
N ALA A 395 23.71 18.71 -28.01
CA ALA A 395 25.07 18.15 -27.99
C ALA A 395 25.57 17.74 -29.40
N GLY A 396 25.04 18.38 -30.45
CA GLY A 396 25.36 18.06 -31.83
C GLY A 396 26.49 18.89 -32.44
N LYS A 397 26.49 18.98 -33.78
CA LYS A 397 27.50 19.70 -34.56
C LYS A 397 27.62 21.16 -34.12
N GLY A 398 28.84 21.62 -33.89
CA GLY A 398 29.15 22.99 -33.45
C GLY A 398 29.27 23.16 -31.93
N ILE A 399 29.11 22.09 -31.15
CA ILE A 399 29.47 22.04 -29.73
C ILE A 399 30.78 21.26 -29.60
N PRO A 400 31.77 21.74 -28.82
CA PRO A 400 33.01 20.99 -28.60
C PRO A 400 32.75 19.59 -28.03
N GLU A 401 33.63 18.64 -28.34
CA GLU A 401 33.54 17.29 -27.79
C GLU A 401 33.58 17.31 -26.25
N GLY A 402 32.72 16.50 -25.61
CA GLY A 402 32.59 16.48 -24.15
C GLY A 402 31.75 17.63 -23.57
N MET A 403 31.26 18.56 -24.38
CA MET A 403 30.38 19.67 -23.95
C MET A 403 28.93 19.46 -24.41
N LYS A 404 28.02 20.23 -23.81
CA LYS A 404 26.61 20.36 -24.23
C LYS A 404 26.17 21.82 -24.08
N SER A 405 25.24 22.24 -24.93
CA SER A 405 24.56 23.52 -24.85
C SER A 405 23.25 23.35 -24.08
N LEU A 406 23.05 24.12 -23.02
CA LEU A 406 21.81 24.21 -22.26
C LEU A 406 21.20 25.59 -22.47
N ALA A 407 20.02 25.67 -23.05
CA ALA A 407 19.29 26.92 -23.18
C ALA A 407 18.36 27.08 -21.97
N ILE A 408 18.61 28.14 -21.20
CA ILE A 408 17.92 28.46 -19.95
C ILE A 408 17.16 29.77 -20.13
N ARG A 409 15.88 29.76 -19.78
CA ARG A 409 15.01 30.93 -19.71
C ARG A 409 14.92 31.41 -18.28
N PHE A 410 15.14 32.70 -18.09
CA PHE A 410 14.97 33.42 -16.84
C PHE A 410 13.74 34.30 -16.99
N THR A 411 12.78 34.16 -16.08
CA THR A 411 11.56 34.96 -16.06
C THR A 411 11.61 35.90 -14.87
N TYR A 412 11.39 37.18 -15.12
CA TYR A 412 11.42 38.25 -14.13
C TYR A 412 10.06 38.91 -14.02
N ARG A 413 9.63 39.21 -12.79
CA ARG A 413 8.37 39.92 -12.55
C ARG A 413 8.43 40.71 -11.24
N SER A 414 7.82 41.89 -11.24
CA SER A 414 7.51 42.63 -10.01
C SER A 414 6.03 42.54 -9.68
N LEU A 415 5.69 42.54 -8.39
CA LEU A 415 4.30 42.56 -7.93
C LEU A 415 3.70 43.97 -7.89
N ASP A 416 4.54 45.01 -7.92
CA ASP A 416 4.16 46.41 -7.68
C ASP A 416 4.33 47.34 -8.89
N ARG A 417 5.07 46.93 -9.93
CA ARG A 417 5.35 47.74 -11.13
C ARG A 417 5.74 46.92 -12.36
N THR A 418 5.69 47.56 -13.53
CA THR A 418 6.30 47.03 -14.75
C THR A 418 7.82 47.19 -14.67
N LEU A 419 8.56 46.12 -14.96
CA LEU A 419 10.03 46.14 -14.99
C LEU A 419 10.55 46.82 -16.27
N THR A 420 11.56 47.67 -16.12
CA THR A 420 12.31 48.22 -17.25
C THR A 420 13.43 47.26 -17.70
N ASP A 421 13.88 47.39 -18.95
CA ASP A 421 14.96 46.53 -19.47
C ASP A 421 16.27 46.72 -18.68
N ASP A 422 16.58 47.94 -18.24
CA ASP A 422 17.79 48.25 -17.49
C ASP A 422 17.79 47.60 -16.09
N GLU A 423 16.65 47.60 -15.39
CA GLU A 423 16.49 46.88 -14.13
C GLU A 423 16.74 45.37 -14.33
N VAL A 424 16.09 44.78 -15.34
CA VAL A 424 16.22 43.34 -15.63
C VAL A 424 17.66 42.98 -16.00
N ASN A 425 18.31 43.76 -16.87
CA ASN A 425 19.67 43.48 -17.30
C ASN A 425 20.67 43.56 -16.13
N GLY A 426 20.52 44.55 -15.23
CA GLY A 426 21.38 44.69 -14.07
C GLY A 426 21.36 43.45 -13.16
N VAL A 427 20.19 42.86 -12.92
CA VAL A 427 20.06 41.62 -12.14
C VAL A 427 20.48 40.39 -12.95
N HIS A 428 20.07 40.32 -14.22
CA HIS A 428 20.34 39.20 -15.10
C HIS A 428 21.84 38.97 -15.30
N ASP A 429 22.59 40.04 -15.58
CA ASP A 429 24.03 39.96 -15.83
C ASP A 429 24.78 39.45 -14.60
N VAL A 430 24.35 39.84 -13.39
CA VAL A 430 24.94 39.34 -12.14
C VAL A 430 24.68 37.85 -11.96
N ILE A 431 23.44 37.40 -12.17
CA ILE A 431 23.07 35.98 -12.07
C ILE A 431 23.85 35.15 -13.09
N VAL A 432 23.88 35.58 -14.35
CA VAL A 432 24.58 34.88 -15.43
C VAL A 432 26.08 34.82 -15.16
N ALA A 433 26.70 35.92 -14.71
CA ALA A 433 28.11 35.95 -14.34
C ALA A 433 28.42 34.96 -13.21
N LYS A 434 27.55 34.87 -12.19
CA LYS A 434 27.69 33.90 -11.09
C LYS A 434 27.54 32.46 -11.55
N VAL A 435 26.60 32.19 -12.45
CA VAL A 435 26.44 30.87 -13.06
C VAL A 435 27.68 30.48 -13.84
N VAL A 436 28.24 31.39 -14.65
CA VAL A 436 29.50 31.18 -15.39
C VAL A 436 30.67 30.94 -14.46
N GLU A 437 30.85 31.76 -13.42
CA GLU A 437 31.96 31.68 -12.47
C GLU A 437 32.01 30.31 -11.76
N ASN A 438 30.86 29.79 -11.31
CA ASN A 438 30.80 28.54 -10.55
C ASN A 438 30.79 27.27 -11.42
N THR A 439 30.39 27.37 -12.69
CA THR A 439 30.23 26.20 -13.57
C THR A 439 31.28 26.13 -14.68
N GLY A 440 32.05 27.19 -14.90
CA GLY A 440 32.97 27.29 -16.05
C GLY A 440 32.24 27.38 -17.40
N ALA A 441 30.93 27.66 -17.40
CA ALA A 441 30.12 27.73 -18.61
C ALA A 441 30.60 28.84 -19.56
N ARG A 442 30.38 28.65 -20.87
CA ARG A 442 30.59 29.69 -21.88
C ARG A 442 29.26 30.09 -22.50
N ILE A 443 29.02 31.39 -22.69
CA ILE A 443 27.77 31.86 -23.31
C ILE A 443 27.88 31.73 -24.83
N ARG A 444 26.93 31.02 -25.44
CA ARG A 444 26.84 30.84 -26.89
C ARG A 444 26.28 32.10 -27.53
N GLY A 445 27.09 32.83 -28.28
CA GLY A 445 26.70 34.08 -28.97
C GLY A 445 27.50 35.32 -28.54
N ALA A 446 28.19 35.27 -27.40
CA ALA A 446 29.19 36.26 -27.02
C ALA A 446 30.56 35.86 -27.61
N GLY A 447 30.80 36.21 -28.89
CA GLY A 447 32.09 36.13 -29.58
C GLY A 447 32.83 34.77 -29.53
N ILE A 448 32.71 33.99 -30.62
CA ILE A 448 33.75 33.04 -31.03
C ILE A 448 34.53 33.68 -32.17
#